data_AF-A0A838U5H9-F1
#
_entry.id   AF-A0A838U5H9-F1
#
_cell.length_a   1.000
_cell.length_b   1.000
_cell.length_c   1.000
_cell.angle_alpha   90.00
_cell.angle_beta   90.00
_cell.angle_gamma   90.00
#
_symmetry.space_group_name_H-M   'P 1'
#
loop_
_entity.id
_entity.type
_entity.pdbx_description
1 polymer ?
#
loop_
_entity_poly.entity_id
_entity_poly.type
_entity_poly.pdbx_seq_one_letter_code
_entity_poly.pdbx_strand_id
1 'polypeptide(L)'
;MNPNDIVLDLACGTGVVSNEVIKVMGNNNDGNKSSHGILIGIDISRVALSIAKASISSSIMKPLFIEMDAENLGFHQSFFSKILCQFGLMFFPNSRHVLKELKKILR
;
A
#
# COMPACT_ATOMS: atom_id res chain seq x y z
N MET A 1 6.31 8.81 7.22
CA MET A 1 6.07 7.38 7.51
C MET A 1 7.09 6.93 8.51
N ASN A 2 6.68 6.05 9.42
CA ASN A 2 7.53 5.49 10.46
C ASN A 2 8.00 4.08 10.04
N PRO A 3 9.17 3.62 10.50
CA PRO A 3 9.70 2.29 10.20
C PRO A 3 8.80 1.10 10.56
N ASN A 4 7.77 1.30 11.40
CA ASN A 4 6.84 0.26 11.86
C ASN A 4 5.40 0.49 11.34
N ASP A 5 5.20 1.41 10.41
CA ASP A 5 3.88 1.60 9.80
C ASP A 5 3.46 0.36 9.00
N ILE A 6 2.16 0.04 9.05
CA ILE A 6 1.52 -0.92 8.14
C ILE A 6 0.72 -0.08 7.15
N VAL A 7 1.21 -0.01 5.92
CA VAL A 7 0.73 0.91 4.89
C VAL A 7 -0.03 0.14 3.81
N LEU A 8 -1.22 0.64 3.47
CA LEU A 8 -1.93 0.27 2.23
C LEU A 8 -1.71 1.35 1.16
N ASP A 9 -1.22 0.96 -0.01
CA ASP A 9 -1.26 1.77 -1.24
C ASP A 9 -2.44 1.27 -2.09
N LEU A 10 -3.57 1.97 -2.00
CA LEU A 10 -4.83 1.62 -2.65
C LEU A 10 -4.85 2.10 -4.11
N ALA A 11 -5.15 1.19 -5.03
CA ALA A 11 -5.02 1.42 -6.47
C ALA A 11 -3.59 1.86 -6.82
N CYS A 12 -2.61 1.05 -6.40
CA CYS A 12 -1.19 1.39 -6.45
C CYS A 12 -0.64 1.53 -7.87
N GLY A 13 -1.38 1.07 -8.88
CA GLY A 13 -0.98 1.10 -10.28
C GLY A 13 0.37 0.43 -10.48
N THR A 14 1.28 1.13 -11.15
CA THR A 14 2.65 0.68 -11.43
C THR A 14 3.61 0.88 -10.25
N GLY A 15 3.10 1.21 -9.06
CA GLY A 15 3.89 1.24 -7.82
C GLY A 15 4.71 2.52 -7.59
N VAL A 16 4.36 3.64 -8.22
CA VAL A 16 5.09 4.92 -8.04
C VAL A 16 5.07 5.36 -6.58
N VAL A 17 3.88 5.39 -5.95
CA VAL A 17 3.73 5.75 -4.54
C VAL A 17 4.41 4.72 -3.65
N SER A 18 4.14 3.43 -3.88
CA SER A 18 4.82 2.31 -3.21
C SER A 18 6.34 2.45 -3.17
N ASN A 19 6.98 2.86 -4.27
CA ASN A 19 8.42 3.11 -4.31
C ASN A 19 8.87 4.23 -3.36
N GLU A 20 8.16 5.35 -3.32
CA GLU A 20 8.47 6.45 -2.42
C GLU A 20 8.27 6.08 -0.94
N VAL A 21 7.23 5.29 -0.66
CA VAL A 21 6.99 4.73 0.69
C VAL A 21 8.19 3.91 1.17
N ILE A 22 8.70 3.01 0.33
CA ILE A 22 9.86 2.17 0.68
C ILE A 22 11.09 3.02 0.98
N LYS A 23 11.37 4.04 0.17
CA LYS A 23 12.50 4.95 0.40
C LYS A 23 12.37 5.69 1.72
N VAL A 24 11.20 6.26 2.00
CA VAL A 24 10.95 7.03 3.24
C VAL A 24 11.00 6.14 4.47
N MET A 25 10.41 4.94 4.42
CA MET A 25 10.45 3.99 5.55
C MET A 25 11.85 3.43 5.77
N GLY A 26 12.61 3.16 4.70
CA GLY A 26 13.97 2.64 4.77
C GLY A 26 15.00 3.61 5.32
N ASN A 27 14.88 4.91 5.01
CA ASN A 27 15.81 5.94 5.47
C ASN A 27 15.67 6.26 6.97
N ASN A 28 14.55 5.89 7.60
CA ASN A 28 14.27 6.14 9.01
C ASN A 28 14.74 5.00 9.94
N ASN A 29 15.51 4.04 9.41
CA ASN A 29 16.09 2.97 10.20
C ASN A 29 17.38 3.45 10.88
N ASP A 30 17.26 3.84 12.15
CA ASP A 30 18.40 3.95 13.05
C ASP A 30 19.08 2.57 13.11
N GLY A 31 20.34 2.47 12.67
CA GLY A 31 21.04 1.23 12.28
C GLY A 31 21.14 0.11 13.33
N ASN A 32 20.50 0.28 14.49
CA ASN A 32 20.37 -0.66 15.60
C ASN A 32 18.94 -1.21 15.81
N LYS A 33 17.95 -0.84 14.99
CA LYS A 33 16.54 -1.28 15.15
C LYS A 33 16.05 -2.02 13.91
N SER A 34 15.68 -3.29 14.06
CA SER A 34 14.97 -4.05 13.03
C SER A 34 13.63 -3.37 12.72
N SER A 35 13.46 -2.88 11.48
CA SER A 35 12.19 -2.33 11.02
C SER A 35 11.22 -3.43 10.65
N HIS A 36 9.99 -3.35 11.16
CA HIS A 36 8.93 -4.32 10.87
C HIS A 36 7.81 -3.69 10.03
N GLY A 37 8.09 -2.58 9.37
CA GLY A 37 7.15 -1.90 8.49
C GLY A 37 6.71 -2.80 7.35
N ILE A 38 5.44 -2.68 6.98
CA ILE A 38 4.83 -3.48 5.92
C ILE A 38 4.20 -2.51 4.93
N LEU A 39 4.49 -2.71 3.65
CA LEU A 39 3.79 -2.07 2.55
C LEU A 39 2.99 -3.11 1.78
N ILE A 40 1.68 -2.89 1.67
CA ILE A 40 0.77 -3.66 0.82
C ILE A 40 0.26 -2.73 -0.27
N GLY A 41 0.51 -3.05 -1.53
CA GLY A 41 -0.09 -2.37 -2.68
C GLY A 41 -1.18 -3.23 -3.29
N ILE A 42 -2.36 -2.65 -3.54
CA ILE A 42 -3.44 -3.33 -4.22
C ILE A 42 -3.84 -2.62 -5.50
N ASP A 43 -4.15 -3.40 -6.53
CA ASP A 43 -4.71 -2.89 -7.78
C ASP A 43 -5.54 -3.98 -8.46
N ILE A 44 -6.56 -3.60 -9.24
CA ILE A 44 -7.35 -4.54 -10.03
C ILE A 44 -6.58 -5.02 -11.28
N SER A 45 -5.59 -4.23 -11.74
CA SER A 45 -4.83 -4.51 -12.94
C SER A 45 -3.61 -5.39 -12.67
N ARG A 46 -3.68 -6.67 -13.05
CA ARG A 46 -2.52 -7.59 -13.04
C ARG A 46 -1.30 -7.03 -13.79
N VAL A 47 -1.54 -6.30 -14.88
CA VAL A 47 -0.47 -5.69 -15.70
C VAL A 47 0.23 -4.60 -14.90
N ALA A 48 -0.53 -3.70 -14.26
CA ALA A 48 0.04 -2.65 -13.44
C ALA A 48 0.85 -3.24 -12.27
N LEU A 49 0.32 -4.26 -11.59
CA LEU A 49 1.02 -4.97 -10.52
C LEU A 49 2.30 -5.67 -10.99
N SER A 50 2.33 -6.19 -12.21
CA SER A 50 3.52 -6.81 -12.79
C SER A 50 4.63 -5.78 -12.99
N ILE A 51 4.28 -4.58 -13.46
CA ILE A 51 5.20 -3.44 -13.59
C ILE A 51 5.64 -2.97 -12.19
N ALA A 52 4.72 -2.87 -11.23
CA ALA A 52 5.03 -2.47 -9.86
C ALA A 52 6.07 -3.41 -9.23
N LYS A 53 5.86 -4.73 -9.34
CA LYS A 53 6.81 -5.76 -8.88
C LYS A 53 8.19 -5.61 -9.53
N ALA A 54 8.24 -5.35 -10.84
CA ALA A 54 9.49 -5.19 -11.56
C ALA A 54 10.23 -3.88 -11.22
N SER A 55 9.49 -2.83 -10.84
CA SER A 55 10.07 -1.51 -10.51
C SER A 55 10.82 -1.48 -9.17
N ILE A 56 10.55 -2.45 -8.28
CA ILE A 56 11.08 -2.46 -6.92
C ILE A 56 12.27 -3.41 -6.84
N SER A 57 13.47 -2.85 -6.97
CA SER A 57 14.74 -3.58 -6.80
C SER A 57 15.31 -3.49 -5.38
N SER A 58 14.65 -2.76 -4.47
CA SER A 58 15.17 -2.46 -3.14
C SER A 58 15.30 -3.70 -2.26
N SER A 59 16.47 -3.85 -1.63
CA SER A 59 16.73 -4.85 -0.58
C SER A 59 16.21 -4.44 0.80
N ILE A 60 15.75 -3.20 0.96
CA ILE A 60 15.43 -2.60 2.28
C ILE A 60 14.07 -3.09 2.80
N MET A 61 13.08 -3.19 1.92
CA MET A 61 11.74 -3.69 2.25
C MET A 61 11.13 -4.32 1.00
N LYS A 62 10.58 -5.53 1.15
CA LYS A 62 9.83 -6.20 0.09
C LYS A 62 8.34 -5.93 0.28
N PRO A 63 7.69 -5.15 -0.59
CA PRO A 63 6.25 -4.94 -0.51
C PRO A 63 5.48 -6.17 -0.98
N LEU A 64 4.23 -6.27 -0.55
CA LEU A 64 3.28 -7.26 -1.04
C LEU A 64 2.31 -6.61 -2.03
N PHE A 65 2.36 -7.03 -3.28
CA PHE A 65 1.43 -6.58 -4.32
C PHE A 65 0.36 -7.63 -4.60
N ILE A 66 -0.90 -7.26 -4.38
CA ILE A 66 -2.06 -8.16 -4.44
C ILE A 66 -3.05 -7.64 -5.48
N GLU A 67 -3.50 -8.53 -6.37
CA GLU A 67 -4.65 -8.23 -7.22
C GLU A 67 -5.91 -8.21 -6.36
N MET A 68 -6.55 -7.04 -6.27
CA MET A 68 -7.74 -6.87 -5.44
C MET A 68 -8.59 -5.71 -5.96
N ASP A 69 -9.90 -5.91 -5.93
CA ASP A 69 -10.89 -4.87 -6.16
C ASP A 69 -11.05 -4.02 -4.89
N ALA A 70 -10.92 -2.70 -5.04
CA ALA A 70 -11.06 -1.74 -3.96
C ALA A 70 -12.47 -1.72 -3.34
N GLU A 71 -13.50 -2.19 -4.05
CA GLU A 71 -14.87 -2.33 -3.50
C GLU A 71 -15.04 -3.57 -2.62
N ASN A 72 -14.09 -4.52 -2.68
CA ASN A 72 -14.15 -5.81 -2.00
C ASN A 72 -12.87 -6.07 -1.19
N LEU A 73 -12.62 -5.20 -0.21
CA LEU A 73 -11.46 -5.28 0.67
C LEU A 73 -11.60 -6.42 1.69
N GLY A 74 -10.68 -7.39 1.66
CA GLY A 74 -10.66 -8.56 2.54
C GLY A 74 -9.81 -8.41 3.81
N PHE A 75 -9.56 -7.19 4.27
CA PHE A 75 -8.67 -6.92 5.41
C PHE A 75 -9.42 -6.85 6.73
N HIS A 76 -8.73 -7.19 7.82
CA HIS A 76 -9.27 -7.04 9.18
C HIS A 76 -9.45 -5.57 9.57
N GLN A 77 -10.38 -5.32 10.49
CA GLN A 77 -10.59 -4.01 11.07
C GLN A 77 -9.31 -3.48 11.75
N SER A 78 -9.04 -2.18 11.61
CA SER A 78 -7.88 -1.51 12.24
C SER A 78 -6.53 -2.20 11.96
N PHE A 79 -6.38 -2.76 10.76
CA PHE A 79 -5.15 -3.43 10.36
C PHE A 79 -4.05 -2.45 9.94
N PHE A 80 -4.39 -1.40 9.21
CA PHE A 80 -3.44 -0.44 8.63
C PHE A 80 -3.25 0.80 9.51
N SER A 81 -2.02 1.26 9.70
CA SER A 81 -1.74 2.54 10.36
C SER A 81 -1.81 3.73 9.39
N LYS A 82 -1.64 3.48 8.08
CA LYS A 82 -1.74 4.48 7.01
C LYS A 82 -2.38 3.86 5.77
N ILE A 83 -3.19 4.64 5.07
CA ILE A 83 -3.74 4.30 3.76
C ILE A 83 -3.45 5.46 2.82
N LEU A 84 -2.90 5.17 1.65
CA LEU A 84 -2.63 6.11 0.57
C LEU A 84 -3.50 5.74 -0.64
N CYS A 85 -3.91 6.74 -1.41
CA CYS A 85 -4.57 6.55 -2.70
C CYS A 85 -4.26 7.74 -3.60
N GLN A 86 -3.43 7.55 -4.62
CA GLN A 86 -3.06 8.59 -5.56
C GLN A 86 -3.87 8.41 -6.85
N PHE A 87 -4.76 9.36 -7.14
CA PHE A 87 -5.59 9.35 -8.36
C PHE A 87 -6.37 8.04 -8.61
N GLY A 88 -6.72 7.28 -7.56
CA GLY A 88 -7.56 6.08 -7.67
C GLY A 88 -9.04 6.33 -7.42
N LEU A 89 -9.38 7.24 -6.50
CA LEU A 89 -10.74 7.43 -5.98
C LEU A 89 -11.81 7.71 -7.05
N MET A 90 -11.47 8.40 -8.14
CA MET A 90 -12.39 8.73 -9.23
C MET A 90 -12.74 7.54 -10.14
N PHE A 91 -11.98 6.43 -10.04
CA PHE A 91 -12.19 5.25 -10.88
C PHE A 91 -13.00 4.15 -10.19
N PHE A 92 -13.25 4.25 -8.88
CA PHE A 92 -14.04 3.27 -8.16
C PHE A 92 -15.54 3.42 -8.49
N PRO A 93 -16.24 2.35 -8.90
CA PRO A 93 -17.67 2.42 -9.20
C PRO A 93 -18.51 2.98 -8.04
N ASN A 94 -18.21 2.57 -6.79
CA ASN A 94 -18.78 3.17 -5.58
C ASN A 94 -17.70 3.68 -4.62
N SER A 95 -17.08 4.81 -4.95
CA SER A 95 -16.06 5.45 -4.10
C SER A 95 -16.52 5.71 -2.66
N ARG A 96 -17.81 5.99 -2.44
CA ARG A 96 -18.37 6.16 -1.08
C ARG A 96 -18.34 4.88 -0.27
N HIS A 97 -18.64 3.73 -0.90
CA HIS A 97 -18.51 2.42 -0.28
C HIS A 97 -17.05 2.12 0.05
N VAL A 98 -16.14 2.32 -0.91
CA VAL A 98 -14.69 2.14 -0.69
C VAL A 98 -14.21 2.95 0.52
N LEU A 99 -14.51 4.25 0.58
CA LEU A 99 -14.11 5.11 1.71
C LEU A 99 -14.66 4.63 3.07
N LYS A 100 -15.86 4.04 3.11
CA LYS A 100 -16.42 3.45 4.34
C LYS A 100 -15.63 2.20 4.76
N GLU A 101 -15.27 1.33 3.82
CA GLU A 101 -14.46 0.14 4.13
C GLU A 101 -13.03 0.53 4.55
N LEU A 102 -12.42 1.51 3.88
CA LEU A 102 -11.11 2.05 4.27
C LEU A 102 -11.12 2.58 5.72
N LYS A 103 -12.20 3.25 6.13
CA LYS A 103 -12.35 3.72 7.51
C LYS A 103 -12.38 2.58 8.53
N LYS A 104 -12.91 1.41 8.18
CA LYS A 104 -12.94 0.25 9.08
C LYS A 104 -11.55 -0.35 9.26
N ILE A 105 -10.77 -0.44 8.19
CA ILE A 105 -9.46 -1.11 8.22
C ILE A 105 -8.31 -0.19 8.67
N LEU A 106 -8.56 1.12 8.77
CA LEU A 106 -7.64 2.10 9.34
C LEU A 106 -7.70 2.07 10.88
N ARG A 107 -6.53 2.18 11.52
CA ARG A 107 -6.37 2.35 12.99
C ARG A 107 -6.72 3.76 13.44
#